data_AF-A0A522RUR6-F1
#
_entry.id   AF-A0A522RUR6-F1
#
_cell.length_a   1.000
_cell.length_b   1.000
_cell.length_c   1.000
_cell.angle_alpha   90.00
_cell.angle_beta   90.00
_cell.angle_gamma   90.00
#
_symmetry.space_group_name_H-M   'P 1'
#
loop_
_entity.id
_entity.type
_entity.pdbx_description
1 polymer ?
#
loop_
_entity_poly.entity_id
_entity_poly.type
_entity_poly.pdbx_seq_one_letter_code
_entity_poly.pdbx_strand_id
1 'polypeptide(L)'
;MHNRNDPPEQGGPRRTEPVLGNLDQIDAGGDRRDFSRAAAPARRPPFTAAQHSEPARHHRVPWWAIVIAVVLVGGGGWAMTHQAALSALLPQTQLNSLLTRADAAYSAGQLAGGANSARDLYEAARALDPDNERALTGLQNVGNAELQRAQAALKQRDYPSAREALEEARSLLGGGTAVAAVDQALARAVLHSANVDVLVNQARAALANGHIDGADGAAALFRKVLAGDPHNAVARHGMDGVGNLLAARIQTALGNHDRAGAQQALTRLSGLLPGYSQLPSLRASVAAADRAADAQRDQYLEQGEAYLRAGKVTGAGSGNAEAQFKAALAADPGNAKAQAGLGRVAEALIVQANAALDAGHAQAAGQLLDQAAALAPKSADLAAARSRLRAGTVAHAVASTPATATPVLTPADSAKLSRLVAQAKVAARKGDIMLPPGNSAYDLYRAALGIDGNNSAAQAGLRALPAMTQQGFRRDLRRDNLDGAHDMLATLQQLDPGAAAIAPMQHALGVAWLDRAEHYIGLGEAAAARAALQQAQRLVPSDPRISEVDAKLHRNG
;
A
#
# COMPACT_ATOMS: atom_id res chain seq x y z
N MET A 1 -53.03 38.30 20.26
CA MET A 1 -53.35 37.92 18.87
C MET A 1 -52.41 36.76 18.54
N HIS A 2 -52.87 35.50 18.60
CA HIS A 2 -53.39 34.74 17.44
C HIS A 2 -52.40 34.76 16.25
N ASN A 3 -51.91 33.63 15.72
CA ASN A 3 -52.40 32.25 15.81
C ASN A 3 -51.29 31.17 15.77
N ARG A 4 -51.61 29.94 16.19
CA ARG A 4 -50.80 28.72 15.95
C ARG A 4 -51.05 28.17 14.53
N ASN A 5 -50.13 27.38 13.98
CA ASN A 5 -50.45 26.13 13.27
C ASN A 5 -49.20 25.32 12.87
N ASP A 6 -49.35 23.99 13.00
CA ASP A 6 -48.52 22.85 12.58
C ASP A 6 -49.54 21.80 12.04
N PRO A 7 -49.19 20.71 11.31
CA PRO A 7 -47.97 20.38 10.54
C PRO A 7 -48.32 19.87 9.08
N PRO A 8 -47.92 18.70 8.52
CA PRO A 8 -47.34 18.68 7.14
C PRO A 8 -47.91 17.63 6.14
N GLU A 9 -47.21 17.52 4.98
CA GLU A 9 -47.18 16.42 3.98
C GLU A 9 -48.41 16.08 3.10
N GLN A 10 -48.18 15.95 1.78
CA GLN A 10 -48.68 14.85 0.93
C GLN A 10 -48.10 14.88 -0.51
N GLY A 11 -47.79 13.71 -1.09
CA GLY A 11 -47.48 13.55 -2.53
C GLY A 11 -46.60 12.34 -2.90
N GLY A 12 -47.18 11.14 -3.02
CA GLY A 12 -46.50 9.92 -3.50
C GLY A 12 -46.40 9.81 -5.04
N PRO A 13 -46.09 8.62 -5.63
CA PRO A 13 -46.69 7.33 -5.27
C PRO A 13 -45.73 6.11 -5.12
N ARG A 14 -46.30 4.97 -4.72
CA ARG A 14 -45.63 3.73 -4.23
C ARG A 14 -45.69 2.56 -5.23
N ARG A 15 -44.83 1.54 -5.04
CA ARG A 15 -45.05 0.07 -5.25
C ARG A 15 -43.73 -0.69 -4.99
N THR A 16 -43.65 -1.90 -4.41
CA THR A 16 -44.54 -2.72 -3.55
C THR A 16 -43.68 -3.85 -2.96
N GLU A 17 -43.84 -4.17 -1.67
CA GLU A 17 -43.24 -5.35 -1.02
C GLU A 17 -44.25 -6.52 -0.94
N PRO A 18 -43.80 -7.73 -0.58
CA PRO A 18 -44.61 -8.60 0.26
C PRO A 18 -43.84 -9.21 1.45
N VAL A 19 -44.49 -9.27 2.61
CA VAL A 19 -44.05 -10.00 3.82
C VAL A 19 -45.15 -11.01 4.22
N LEU A 20 -44.71 -12.11 4.84
CA LEU A 20 -45.50 -13.29 5.23
C LEU A 20 -46.63 -13.01 6.26
N GLY A 21 -47.65 -13.87 6.24
CA GLY A 21 -48.64 -14.03 7.30
C GLY A 21 -48.95 -15.51 7.53
N ASN A 22 -48.93 -15.95 8.79
CA ASN A 22 -49.11 -17.35 9.21
C ASN A 22 -50.57 -17.62 9.62
N LEU A 23 -51.06 -18.80 9.24
CA LEU A 23 -51.75 -19.84 10.05
C LEU A 23 -52.98 -19.55 10.94
N ASP A 24 -53.67 -20.67 11.23
CA ASP A 24 -54.84 -20.91 12.10
C ASP A 24 -56.22 -20.52 11.52
N GLN A 25 -57.33 -21.28 11.63
CA GLN A 25 -57.69 -22.62 12.18
C GLN A 25 -59.11 -22.95 11.59
N ILE A 26 -59.69 -24.17 11.46
CA ILE A 26 -59.34 -25.58 11.76
C ILE A 26 -60.20 -26.55 10.87
N ASP A 27 -60.01 -27.88 10.98
CA ASP A 27 -60.84 -29.05 10.56
C ASP A 27 -61.99 -28.96 9.52
N ALA A 28 -61.95 -29.82 8.48
CA ALA A 28 -62.67 -31.11 8.47
C ALA A 28 -62.73 -31.78 7.08
N GLY A 29 -62.40 -33.09 7.00
CA GLY A 29 -62.52 -33.93 5.79
C GLY A 29 -61.46 -33.64 4.70
N GLY A 30 -60.86 -34.61 4.01
CA GLY A 30 -61.24 -36.01 3.85
C GLY A 30 -61.57 -36.29 2.38
N ASP A 31 -60.55 -36.55 1.56
CA ASP A 31 -60.58 -37.24 0.24
C ASP A 31 -59.14 -37.19 -0.32
N ARG A 32 -58.44 -38.26 -0.74
CA ARG A 32 -58.81 -39.44 -1.54
C ARG A 32 -59.58 -39.07 -2.81
N ARG A 33 -58.86 -39.00 -3.93
CA ARG A 33 -59.46 -39.17 -5.25
C ARG A 33 -58.89 -40.43 -5.89
N ASP A 34 -59.76 -41.42 -6.00
CA ASP A 34 -59.72 -42.35 -7.12
C ASP A 34 -61.00 -42.19 -7.94
N PHE A 35 -60.97 -42.66 -9.17
CA PHE A 35 -61.90 -42.31 -10.25
C PHE A 35 -63.35 -42.75 -10.02
N SER A 36 -64.35 -41.92 -10.39
CA SER A 36 -65.24 -42.19 -11.56
C SER A 36 -66.55 -41.36 -11.66
N ARG A 37 -66.74 -40.70 -12.82
CA ARG A 37 -67.96 -40.70 -13.69
C ARG A 37 -69.35 -40.25 -13.15
N ALA A 38 -69.83 -39.09 -13.68
CA ALA A 38 -71.20 -38.79 -14.14
C ALA A 38 -71.17 -37.45 -14.95
N ALA A 39 -71.69 -37.33 -16.19
CA ALA A 39 -73.06 -36.92 -16.60
C ALA A 39 -73.50 -35.53 -16.05
N ALA A 40 -74.12 -34.57 -16.79
CA ALA A 40 -74.71 -34.53 -18.14
C ALA A 40 -74.60 -33.10 -18.80
N PRO A 41 -75.59 -32.48 -19.51
CA PRO A 41 -75.63 -32.52 -20.99
C PRO A 41 -75.76 -31.17 -21.76
N ALA A 42 -75.59 -31.28 -23.09
CA ALA A 42 -76.26 -30.53 -24.18
C ALA A 42 -75.97 -29.03 -24.45
N ARG A 43 -75.69 -28.69 -25.72
CA ARG A 43 -76.66 -28.03 -26.65
C ARG A 43 -76.12 -27.70 -28.06
N ARG A 44 -77.06 -27.61 -29.04
CA ARG A 44 -77.07 -26.88 -30.35
C ARG A 44 -76.35 -27.52 -31.59
N PRO A 45 -76.75 -27.16 -32.84
CA PRO A 45 -78.10 -27.19 -33.44
C PRO A 45 -78.12 -27.94 -34.83
N PRO A 46 -78.79 -27.51 -35.94
CA PRO A 46 -80.07 -28.11 -36.36
C PRO A 46 -80.20 -28.56 -37.85
N PHE A 47 -81.34 -29.23 -38.18
CA PHE A 47 -81.88 -29.52 -39.54
C PHE A 47 -81.01 -30.43 -40.47
N THR A 48 -81.51 -31.19 -41.47
CA THR A 48 -82.81 -31.27 -42.20
C THR A 48 -83.32 -32.71 -42.41
N ALA A 49 -84.59 -32.83 -42.87
CA ALA A 49 -85.31 -33.99 -43.44
C ALA A 49 -84.48 -34.99 -44.32
N ALA A 50 -84.86 -36.26 -44.53
CA ALA A 50 -86.19 -36.73 -44.93
C ALA A 50 -86.44 -38.27 -44.79
N GLN A 51 -87.73 -38.62 -44.62
CA GLN A 51 -88.49 -39.81 -45.05
C GLN A 51 -87.75 -41.10 -45.50
N HIS A 52 -88.11 -42.26 -44.93
CA HIS A 52 -89.14 -43.18 -45.48
C HIS A 52 -89.43 -44.36 -44.51
N SER A 53 -90.49 -45.13 -44.80
CA SER A 53 -91.21 -45.99 -43.84
C SER A 53 -90.92 -47.51 -43.95
N GLU A 54 -91.53 -48.26 -43.03
CA GLU A 54 -92.03 -49.64 -43.19
C GLU A 54 -91.10 -50.86 -42.91
N PRO A 55 -91.63 -52.08 -42.63
CA PRO A 55 -91.66 -52.51 -41.23
C PRO A 55 -91.08 -53.91 -40.89
N ALA A 56 -91.21 -54.25 -39.60
CA ALA A 56 -90.61 -55.37 -38.88
C ALA A 56 -90.80 -56.80 -39.44
N ARG A 57 -89.79 -57.66 -39.19
CA ARG A 57 -89.96 -59.11 -38.99
C ARG A 57 -89.09 -59.65 -37.84
N HIS A 58 -89.67 -60.53 -37.04
CA HIS A 58 -89.06 -61.19 -35.89
C HIS A 58 -88.12 -62.34 -36.32
N HIS A 59 -87.00 -62.54 -35.60
CA HIS A 59 -86.28 -63.82 -35.59
C HIS A 59 -85.80 -64.19 -34.18
N ARG A 60 -85.73 -65.49 -33.90
CA ARG A 60 -85.40 -66.06 -32.58
C ARG A 60 -83.90 -66.36 -32.51
N VAL A 61 -83.24 -65.95 -31.43
CA VAL A 61 -81.80 -66.20 -31.20
C VAL A 61 -81.62 -67.57 -30.52
N PRO A 62 -80.72 -68.45 -31.00
CA PRO A 62 -80.52 -69.78 -30.43
C PRO A 62 -79.68 -69.78 -29.14
N TRP A 63 -80.04 -70.69 -28.24
CA TRP A 63 -79.58 -70.81 -26.85
C TRP A 63 -78.06 -70.97 -26.62
N TRP A 64 -77.28 -71.40 -27.62
CA TRP A 64 -75.83 -71.58 -27.47
C TRP A 64 -75.05 -70.26 -27.30
N ALA A 65 -75.60 -69.13 -27.74
CA ALA A 65 -75.00 -67.81 -27.52
C ALA A 65 -74.88 -67.44 -26.02
N ILE A 66 -75.78 -67.95 -25.18
CA ILE A 66 -75.79 -67.68 -23.73
C ILE A 66 -74.67 -68.44 -23.02
N VAL A 67 -74.37 -69.68 -23.44
CA VAL A 67 -73.31 -70.50 -22.84
C VAL A 67 -71.93 -69.88 -23.10
N ILE A 68 -71.68 -69.39 -24.31
CA ILE A 68 -70.43 -68.70 -24.65
C ILE A 68 -70.26 -67.41 -23.82
N ALA A 69 -71.34 -66.64 -23.63
CA ALA A 69 -71.32 -65.45 -22.79
C ALA A 69 -70.99 -65.77 -21.32
N VAL A 70 -71.58 -66.84 -20.75
CA VAL A 70 -71.30 -67.26 -19.36
C VAL A 70 -69.87 -67.76 -19.21
N VAL A 71 -69.31 -68.49 -20.18
CA VAL A 71 -67.90 -68.93 -20.15
C VAL A 71 -66.93 -67.75 -20.27
N LEU A 72 -67.23 -66.75 -21.11
CA LEU A 72 -66.41 -65.54 -21.22
C LEU A 72 -66.46 -64.67 -19.96
N VAL A 73 -67.63 -64.51 -19.34
CA VAL A 73 -67.79 -63.74 -18.09
C VAL A 73 -67.19 -64.47 -16.89
N GLY A 74 -67.40 -65.79 -16.78
CA GLY A 74 -66.81 -66.62 -15.73
C GLY A 74 -65.29 -66.73 -15.83
N GLY A 75 -64.78 -66.95 -17.05
CA GLY A 75 -63.34 -66.95 -17.33
C GLY A 75 -62.69 -65.59 -17.07
N GLY A 76 -63.35 -64.49 -17.46
CA GLY A 76 -62.91 -63.13 -17.16
C GLY A 76 -62.85 -62.82 -15.66
N GLY A 77 -63.88 -63.22 -14.90
CA GLY A 77 -63.91 -63.05 -13.43
C GLY A 77 -62.86 -63.89 -12.70
N TRP A 78 -62.60 -65.12 -13.16
CA TRP A 78 -61.55 -65.96 -12.61
C TRP A 78 -60.14 -65.39 -12.93
N ALA A 79 -59.92 -64.94 -14.17
CA ALA A 79 -58.67 -64.30 -14.57
C ALA A 79 -58.38 -62.98 -13.82
N MET A 80 -59.40 -62.18 -13.51
CA MET A 80 -59.23 -60.95 -12.71
C MET A 80 -58.90 -61.21 -11.24
N THR A 81 -59.37 -62.31 -10.65
CA THR A 81 -59.05 -62.66 -9.24
C THR A 81 -57.70 -63.36 -9.07
N HIS A 82 -57.19 -64.02 -10.11
CA HIS A 82 -55.96 -64.80 -10.08
C HIS A 82 -54.79 -64.17 -10.88
N GLN A 83 -54.83 -62.84 -11.13
CA GLN A 83 -53.79 -62.13 -11.88
C GLN A 83 -52.38 -62.40 -11.33
N ALA A 84 -52.18 -62.37 -10.01
CA ALA A 84 -50.87 -62.61 -9.39
C ALA A 84 -50.34 -64.04 -9.63
N ALA A 85 -51.21 -65.05 -9.69
CA ALA A 85 -50.83 -66.44 -9.97
C ALA A 85 -50.53 -66.65 -11.46
N LEU A 86 -51.33 -66.07 -12.35
CA LEU A 86 -51.13 -66.15 -13.80
C LEU A 86 -49.87 -65.40 -14.26
N SER A 87 -49.55 -64.25 -13.66
CA SER A 87 -48.30 -63.50 -13.91
C SER A 87 -47.05 -64.19 -13.37
N ALA A 88 -47.18 -65.19 -12.49
CA ALA A 88 -46.07 -65.97 -11.95
C ALA A 88 -45.67 -67.17 -12.83
N LEU A 89 -46.53 -67.60 -13.77
CA LEU A 89 -46.22 -68.68 -14.72
C LEU A 89 -45.43 -68.23 -15.96
N LEU A 90 -45.19 -66.92 -16.13
CA LEU A 90 -44.47 -66.35 -17.26
C LEU A 90 -43.31 -65.45 -16.77
N PRO A 91 -42.03 -65.88 -16.92
CA PRO A 91 -40.87 -65.09 -16.50
C PRO A 91 -40.82 -63.67 -17.10
N GLN A 92 -41.35 -63.50 -18.31
CA GLN A 92 -41.31 -62.25 -19.06
C GLN A 92 -42.16 -61.12 -18.44
N THR A 93 -43.24 -61.43 -17.70
CA THR A 93 -44.10 -60.39 -17.10
C THR A 93 -43.49 -59.73 -15.87
N GLN A 94 -42.75 -60.47 -15.04
CA GLN A 94 -42.09 -59.87 -13.87
C GLN A 94 -40.94 -58.96 -14.27
N LEU A 95 -40.07 -59.41 -15.19
CA LEU A 95 -38.93 -58.65 -15.70
C LEU A 95 -39.35 -57.29 -16.29
N ASN A 96 -40.39 -57.27 -17.14
CA ASN A 96 -40.88 -56.05 -17.77
C ASN A 96 -41.49 -55.06 -16.75
N SER A 97 -42.10 -55.57 -15.67
CA SER A 97 -42.58 -54.76 -14.53
C SER A 97 -41.45 -54.17 -13.68
N LEU A 98 -40.29 -54.83 -13.66
CA LEU A 98 -39.10 -54.42 -12.92
C LEU A 98 -38.39 -53.29 -13.69
N LEU A 99 -38.19 -53.48 -14.99
CA LEU A 99 -37.66 -52.45 -15.90
C LEU A 99 -38.54 -51.19 -15.90
N THR A 100 -39.87 -51.32 -15.99
CA THR A 100 -40.78 -50.16 -15.96
C THR A 100 -40.68 -49.36 -14.65
N ARG A 101 -40.44 -50.03 -13.52
CA ARG A 101 -40.20 -49.37 -12.23
C ARG A 101 -38.80 -48.75 -12.16
N ALA A 102 -37.80 -49.38 -12.76
CA ALA A 102 -36.43 -48.84 -12.85
C ALA A 102 -36.39 -47.56 -13.70
N ASP A 103 -37.08 -47.53 -14.86
CA ASP A 103 -37.29 -46.34 -15.69
C ASP A 103 -37.98 -45.21 -14.93
N ALA A 104 -39.01 -45.53 -14.14
CA ALA A 104 -39.71 -44.55 -13.30
C ALA A 104 -38.80 -44.00 -12.18
N ALA A 105 -38.04 -44.86 -11.49
CA ALA A 105 -37.09 -44.44 -10.47
C ALA A 105 -35.95 -43.57 -11.04
N TYR A 106 -35.44 -43.93 -12.21
CA TYR A 106 -34.43 -43.15 -12.94
C TYR A 106 -34.96 -41.76 -13.31
N SER A 107 -36.18 -41.71 -13.86
CA SER A 107 -36.85 -40.46 -14.22
C SER A 107 -37.17 -39.57 -13.01
N ALA A 108 -37.37 -40.17 -11.83
CA ALA A 108 -37.56 -39.47 -10.56
C ALA A 108 -36.23 -39.02 -9.90
N GLY A 109 -35.07 -39.30 -10.49
CA GLY A 109 -33.75 -38.99 -9.92
C GLY A 109 -33.35 -39.90 -8.75
N GLN A 110 -34.07 -41.00 -8.51
CA GLN A 110 -33.76 -41.99 -7.48
C GLN A 110 -32.72 -42.98 -8.02
N LEU A 111 -31.52 -42.47 -8.31
CA LEU A 111 -30.47 -43.21 -9.02
C LEU A 111 -29.94 -44.42 -8.22
N ALA A 112 -29.61 -44.21 -6.94
CA ALA A 112 -28.96 -45.18 -6.06
C ALA A 112 -29.35 -44.99 -4.58
N GLY A 113 -28.91 -45.91 -3.72
CA GLY A 113 -28.91 -45.72 -2.25
C GLY A 113 -30.11 -46.27 -1.47
N GLY A 114 -30.96 -47.10 -2.07
CA GLY A 114 -32.05 -47.76 -1.35
C GLY A 114 -32.94 -48.62 -2.25
N ALA A 115 -33.48 -49.72 -1.71
CA ALA A 115 -33.97 -50.91 -2.44
C ALA A 115 -35.01 -50.74 -3.58
N ASN A 116 -35.52 -49.54 -3.84
CA ASN A 116 -36.36 -49.21 -5.01
C ASN A 116 -35.67 -48.21 -5.96
N SER A 117 -34.35 -48.04 -5.84
CA SER A 117 -33.56 -47.16 -6.70
C SER A 117 -33.49 -47.70 -8.13
N ALA A 118 -33.20 -46.82 -9.09
CA ALA A 118 -33.00 -47.19 -10.48
C ALA A 118 -31.92 -48.28 -10.60
N ARG A 119 -30.80 -48.12 -9.88
CA ARG A 119 -29.75 -49.14 -9.77
C ARG A 119 -30.31 -50.48 -9.29
N ASP A 120 -30.90 -50.54 -8.10
CA ASP A 120 -31.28 -51.80 -7.47
C ASP A 120 -32.32 -52.55 -8.34
N LEU A 121 -33.24 -51.82 -8.96
CA LEU A 121 -34.24 -52.37 -9.86
C LEU A 121 -33.63 -52.85 -11.20
N TYR A 122 -32.64 -52.15 -11.76
CA TYR A 122 -31.92 -52.65 -12.95
C TYR A 122 -30.97 -53.81 -12.63
N GLU A 123 -30.33 -53.83 -11.46
CA GLU A 123 -29.51 -54.97 -11.02
C GLU A 123 -30.37 -56.21 -10.76
N ALA A 124 -31.55 -56.05 -10.15
CA ALA A 124 -32.53 -57.12 -9.97
C ALA A 124 -33.08 -57.63 -11.32
N ALA A 125 -33.29 -56.74 -12.31
CA ALA A 125 -33.64 -57.14 -13.67
C ALA A 125 -32.51 -57.96 -14.33
N ARG A 126 -31.24 -57.53 -14.20
CA ARG A 126 -30.05 -58.27 -14.69
C ARG A 126 -29.86 -59.61 -13.99
N ALA A 127 -30.25 -59.73 -12.72
CA ALA A 127 -30.19 -61.01 -11.99
C ALA A 127 -31.23 -62.04 -12.47
N LEU A 128 -32.34 -61.59 -13.06
CA LEU A 128 -33.34 -62.46 -13.71
C LEU A 128 -32.94 -62.83 -15.15
N ASP A 129 -32.32 -61.90 -15.87
CA ASP A 129 -31.91 -62.05 -17.27
C ASP A 129 -30.58 -61.30 -17.52
N PRO A 130 -29.42 -61.99 -17.46
CA PRO A 130 -28.10 -61.37 -17.60
C PRO A 130 -27.84 -60.74 -18.98
N ASP A 131 -28.48 -61.25 -20.03
CA ASP A 131 -28.28 -60.83 -21.42
C ASP A 131 -29.25 -59.70 -21.83
N ASN A 132 -30.00 -59.16 -20.87
CA ASN A 132 -31.03 -58.15 -21.15
C ASN A 132 -30.43 -56.77 -21.49
N GLU A 133 -30.43 -56.43 -22.79
CA GLU A 133 -29.93 -55.14 -23.28
C GLU A 133 -30.57 -53.93 -22.59
N ARG A 134 -31.85 -53.98 -22.18
CA ARG A 134 -32.49 -52.86 -21.47
C ARG A 134 -31.97 -52.71 -20.05
N ALA A 135 -31.76 -53.81 -19.32
CA ALA A 135 -31.18 -53.76 -17.98
C ALA A 135 -29.73 -53.24 -18.02
N LEU A 136 -28.93 -53.73 -18.97
CA LEU A 136 -27.55 -53.27 -19.18
C LEU A 136 -27.48 -51.79 -19.57
N THR A 137 -28.29 -51.36 -20.54
CA THR A 137 -28.42 -49.94 -20.94
C THR A 137 -28.91 -49.08 -19.78
N GLY A 138 -29.85 -49.58 -18.98
CA GLY A 138 -30.36 -48.92 -17.77
C GLY A 138 -29.27 -48.67 -16.74
N LEU A 139 -28.50 -49.68 -16.37
CA LEU A 139 -27.34 -49.55 -15.47
C LEU A 139 -26.30 -48.55 -16.00
N GLN A 140 -26.03 -48.57 -17.31
CA GLN A 140 -25.11 -47.63 -17.95
C GLN A 140 -25.65 -46.19 -17.88
N ASN A 141 -26.96 -45.98 -18.06
CA ASN A 141 -27.61 -44.68 -17.91
C ASN A 141 -27.57 -44.18 -16.45
N VAL A 142 -27.81 -45.04 -15.46
CA VAL A 142 -27.67 -44.70 -14.04
C VAL A 142 -26.22 -44.31 -13.71
N GLY A 143 -25.23 -45.09 -14.15
CA GLY A 143 -23.82 -44.77 -13.94
C GLY A 143 -23.39 -43.45 -14.60
N ASN A 144 -23.92 -43.14 -15.79
CA ASN A 144 -23.71 -41.86 -16.45
C ASN A 144 -24.37 -40.68 -15.69
N ALA A 145 -25.56 -40.88 -15.12
CA ALA A 145 -26.23 -39.88 -14.30
C ALA A 145 -25.49 -39.63 -12.97
N GLU A 146 -24.95 -40.67 -12.34
CA GLU A 146 -24.10 -40.54 -11.15
C GLU A 146 -22.76 -39.84 -11.47
N LEU A 147 -22.16 -40.04 -12.66
CA LEU A 147 -21.04 -39.19 -13.11
C LEU A 147 -21.42 -37.71 -13.24
N GLN A 148 -22.62 -37.40 -13.73
CA GLN A 148 -23.10 -36.01 -13.80
C GLN A 148 -23.32 -35.42 -12.40
N ARG A 149 -23.84 -36.23 -11.45
CA ARG A 149 -23.99 -35.84 -10.04
C ARG A 149 -22.63 -35.57 -9.38
N ALA A 150 -21.63 -36.44 -9.59
CA ALA A 150 -20.27 -36.24 -9.11
C ALA A 150 -19.65 -34.94 -9.67
N GLN A 151 -19.84 -34.66 -10.96
CA GLN A 151 -19.40 -33.40 -11.58
C GLN A 151 -20.15 -32.17 -11.04
N ALA A 152 -21.43 -32.28 -10.72
CA ALA A 152 -22.22 -31.21 -10.12
C ALA A 152 -21.76 -30.93 -8.68
N ALA A 153 -21.51 -31.96 -7.88
CA ALA A 153 -20.96 -31.86 -6.52
C ALA A 153 -19.55 -31.22 -6.54
N LEU A 154 -18.69 -31.60 -7.48
CA LEU A 154 -17.38 -30.96 -7.69
C LEU A 154 -17.49 -29.46 -7.97
N LYS A 155 -18.44 -29.03 -8.82
CA LYS A 155 -18.69 -27.61 -9.09
C LYS A 155 -19.17 -26.85 -7.84
N GLN A 156 -19.87 -27.53 -6.94
CA GLN A 156 -20.32 -26.98 -5.65
C GLN A 156 -19.25 -27.07 -4.55
N ARG A 157 -18.07 -27.65 -4.84
CA ARG A 157 -17.01 -27.98 -3.87
C ARG A 157 -17.44 -28.99 -2.77
N ASP A 158 -18.50 -29.74 -3.00
CA ASP A 158 -18.94 -30.84 -2.14
C ASP A 158 -18.15 -32.10 -2.48
N TYR A 159 -16.95 -32.22 -1.90
CA TYR A 159 -16.06 -33.36 -2.12
C TYR A 159 -16.60 -34.69 -1.53
N PRO A 160 -17.29 -34.72 -0.37
CA PRO A 160 -17.96 -35.93 0.12
C PRO A 160 -18.98 -36.50 -0.87
N SER A 161 -19.97 -35.72 -1.31
CA SER A 161 -20.97 -36.23 -2.25
C SER A 161 -20.40 -36.48 -3.66
N ALA A 162 -19.33 -35.77 -4.04
CA ALA A 162 -18.60 -36.08 -5.26
C ALA A 162 -17.86 -37.43 -5.21
N ARG A 163 -17.38 -37.87 -4.04
CA ARG A 163 -16.79 -39.21 -3.85
C ARG A 163 -17.84 -40.30 -3.95
N GLU A 164 -18.93 -40.15 -3.20
CA GLU A 164 -20.03 -41.12 -3.15
C GLU A 164 -20.60 -41.40 -4.56
N ALA A 165 -20.97 -40.35 -5.29
CA ALA A 165 -21.48 -40.48 -6.67
C ALA A 165 -20.44 -41.03 -7.66
N LEU A 166 -19.14 -40.80 -7.43
CA LEU A 166 -18.06 -41.34 -8.27
C LEU A 166 -17.79 -42.83 -8.00
N GLU A 167 -17.86 -43.27 -6.75
CA GLU A 167 -17.77 -44.68 -6.36
C GLU A 167 -18.96 -45.46 -6.94
N GLU A 168 -20.16 -44.88 -6.85
CA GLU A 168 -21.39 -45.41 -7.42
C GLU A 168 -21.27 -45.60 -8.95
N ALA A 169 -20.91 -44.52 -9.66
CA ALA A 169 -20.65 -44.57 -11.10
C ALA A 169 -19.54 -45.57 -11.50
N ARG A 170 -18.48 -45.69 -10.70
CA ARG A 170 -17.38 -46.65 -10.95
C ARG A 170 -17.86 -48.09 -10.82
N SER A 171 -18.76 -48.38 -9.87
CA SER A 171 -19.34 -49.70 -9.69
C SER A 171 -20.23 -50.14 -10.85
N LEU A 172 -20.97 -49.19 -11.45
CA LEU A 172 -21.90 -49.45 -12.55
C LEU A 172 -21.23 -49.48 -13.93
N LEU A 173 -20.26 -48.60 -14.19
CA LEU A 173 -19.60 -48.45 -15.49
C LEU A 173 -18.33 -49.30 -15.64
N GLY A 174 -17.82 -49.89 -14.56
CA GLY A 174 -16.56 -50.66 -14.56
C GLY A 174 -15.30 -49.82 -14.83
N GLY A 175 -15.42 -48.50 -14.98
CA GLY A 175 -14.32 -47.57 -15.27
C GLY A 175 -14.53 -46.75 -16.53
N GLY A 176 -13.47 -46.53 -17.31
CA GLY A 176 -13.48 -45.73 -18.53
C GLY A 176 -12.95 -44.29 -18.35
N THR A 177 -12.76 -43.60 -19.48
CA THR A 177 -12.11 -42.27 -19.52
C THR A 177 -12.89 -41.20 -18.77
N ALA A 178 -14.23 -41.26 -18.79
CA ALA A 178 -15.08 -40.32 -18.06
C ALA A 178 -14.95 -40.47 -16.53
N VAL A 179 -14.97 -41.71 -16.01
CA VAL A 179 -14.74 -42.00 -14.58
C VAL A 179 -13.36 -41.54 -14.15
N ALA A 180 -12.31 -41.85 -14.93
CA ALA A 180 -10.94 -41.43 -14.65
C ALA A 180 -10.75 -39.91 -14.67
N ALA A 181 -11.44 -39.19 -15.57
CA ALA A 181 -11.38 -37.73 -15.62
C ALA A 181 -12.01 -37.06 -14.38
N VAL A 182 -13.14 -37.59 -13.89
CA VAL A 182 -13.80 -37.09 -12.67
C VAL A 182 -12.97 -37.43 -11.42
N ASP A 183 -12.38 -38.62 -11.35
CA ASP A 183 -11.46 -39.02 -10.27
C ASP A 183 -10.25 -38.10 -10.17
N GLN A 184 -9.56 -37.84 -11.30
CA GLN A 184 -8.44 -36.90 -11.35
C GLN A 184 -8.85 -35.44 -11.06
N ALA A 185 -10.07 -35.04 -11.39
CA ALA A 185 -10.59 -33.72 -11.04
C ALA A 185 -10.81 -33.59 -9.52
N LEU A 186 -11.43 -34.60 -8.91
CA LEU A 186 -11.70 -34.69 -7.48
C LEU A 186 -10.41 -34.76 -6.65
N ALA A 187 -9.45 -35.60 -7.04
CA ALA A 187 -8.14 -35.69 -6.37
C ALA A 187 -7.41 -34.33 -6.37
N ARG A 188 -7.37 -33.64 -7.51
CA ARG A 188 -6.77 -32.30 -7.62
C ARG A 188 -7.51 -31.26 -6.78
N ALA A 189 -8.84 -31.27 -6.77
CA ALA A 189 -9.65 -30.31 -6.01
C ALA A 189 -9.47 -30.49 -4.49
N VAL A 190 -9.44 -31.74 -4.01
CA VAL A 190 -9.17 -32.05 -2.59
C VAL A 190 -7.77 -31.60 -2.16
N LEU A 191 -6.74 -31.90 -2.96
CA LEU A 191 -5.36 -31.45 -2.68
C LEU A 191 -5.24 -29.92 -2.67
N HIS A 192 -5.93 -29.24 -3.59
CA HIS A 192 -5.98 -27.78 -3.62
C HIS A 192 -6.67 -27.22 -2.36
N SER A 193 -7.81 -27.78 -1.95
CA SER A 193 -8.52 -27.38 -0.73
C SER A 193 -7.63 -27.48 0.49
N ALA A 194 -6.96 -28.63 0.70
CA ALA A 194 -6.08 -28.83 1.84
C ALA A 194 -4.91 -27.83 1.89
N ASN A 195 -4.35 -27.46 0.73
CA ASN A 195 -3.30 -26.44 0.64
C ASN A 195 -3.84 -25.04 0.99
N VAL A 196 -5.05 -24.69 0.52
CA VAL A 196 -5.73 -23.45 0.91
C VAL A 196 -5.98 -23.40 2.41
N ASP A 197 -6.42 -24.49 3.04
CA ASP A 197 -6.65 -24.56 4.48
C ASP A 197 -5.35 -24.36 5.29
N VAL A 198 -4.24 -24.95 4.85
CA VAL A 198 -2.91 -24.73 5.43
C VAL A 198 -2.49 -23.25 5.33
N LEU A 199 -2.61 -22.65 4.14
CA LEU A 199 -2.29 -21.23 3.92
C LEU A 199 -3.17 -20.29 4.76
N VAL A 200 -4.47 -20.57 4.89
CA VAL A 200 -5.40 -19.82 5.72
C VAL A 200 -5.01 -19.91 7.21
N ASN A 201 -4.62 -21.08 7.69
CA ASN A 201 -4.20 -21.26 9.07
C ASN A 201 -2.85 -20.57 9.37
N GLN A 202 -1.89 -20.63 8.45
CA GLN A 202 -0.65 -19.86 8.52
C GLN A 202 -0.93 -18.34 8.54
N ALA A 203 -1.84 -17.85 7.67
CA ALA A 203 -2.21 -16.43 7.60
C ALA A 203 -2.87 -15.94 8.89
N ARG A 204 -3.74 -16.75 9.49
CA ARG A 204 -4.37 -16.50 10.80
C ARG A 204 -3.34 -16.44 11.93
N ALA A 205 -2.38 -17.38 11.96
CA ALA A 205 -1.32 -17.39 12.95
C ALA A 205 -0.39 -16.16 12.81
N ALA A 206 -0.01 -15.80 11.58
CA ALA A 206 0.75 -14.59 11.30
C ALA A 206 0.00 -13.32 11.76
N LEU A 207 -1.31 -13.23 11.50
CA LEU A 207 -2.15 -12.10 11.93
C LEU A 207 -2.24 -12.01 13.46
N ALA A 208 -2.46 -13.13 14.14
CA ALA A 208 -2.51 -13.18 15.61
C ALA A 208 -1.18 -12.76 16.26
N ASN A 209 -0.05 -13.14 15.65
CA ASN A 209 1.29 -12.73 16.07
C ASN A 209 1.66 -11.29 15.62
N GLY A 210 0.76 -10.57 14.95
CA GLY A 210 1.00 -9.22 14.43
C GLY A 210 2.00 -9.15 13.26
N HIS A 211 2.34 -10.29 12.64
CA HIS A 211 3.22 -10.40 11.48
C HIS A 211 2.41 -10.16 10.19
N ILE A 212 2.35 -8.89 9.78
CA ILE A 212 1.54 -8.43 8.64
C ILE A 212 2.31 -8.44 7.32
N ASP A 213 3.55 -7.95 7.36
CA ASP A 213 4.42 -7.69 6.22
C ASP A 213 5.39 -8.86 5.96
N GLY A 214 5.90 -8.99 4.73
CA GLY A 214 6.82 -10.06 4.33
C GLY A 214 6.17 -11.20 3.54
N ALA A 215 6.98 -12.16 3.06
CA ALA A 215 6.52 -13.27 2.21
C ALA A 215 5.57 -14.24 2.94
N ASP A 216 5.77 -14.37 4.26
CA ASP A 216 5.00 -15.20 5.19
C ASP A 216 4.11 -14.34 6.12
N GLY A 217 4.04 -13.03 5.85
CA GLY A 217 3.13 -12.11 6.53
C GLY A 217 1.68 -12.40 6.19
N ALA A 218 0.77 -12.13 7.13
CA ALA A 218 -0.66 -12.37 6.99
C ALA A 218 -1.24 -11.79 5.69
N ALA A 219 -0.81 -10.58 5.30
CA ALA A 219 -1.28 -9.92 4.09
C ALA A 219 -0.78 -10.60 2.80
N ALA A 220 0.38 -11.25 2.82
CA ALA A 220 0.86 -12.04 1.68
C ALA A 220 0.15 -13.39 1.60
N LEU A 221 -0.04 -14.07 2.73
CA LEU A 221 -0.70 -15.37 2.79
C LEU A 221 -2.19 -15.29 2.43
N PHE A 222 -2.95 -14.32 2.96
CA PHE A 222 -4.34 -14.12 2.54
C PHE A 222 -4.46 -13.71 1.06
N ARG A 223 -3.53 -12.92 0.51
CA ARG A 223 -3.51 -12.61 -0.93
C ARG A 223 -3.20 -13.85 -1.79
N LYS A 224 -2.31 -14.74 -1.37
CA LYS A 224 -2.06 -16.04 -2.05
C LYS A 224 -3.35 -16.86 -2.12
N VAL A 225 -4.12 -16.91 -1.04
CA VAL A 225 -5.44 -17.58 -1.02
C VAL A 225 -6.44 -16.90 -1.96
N LEU A 226 -6.56 -15.56 -1.93
CA LEU A 226 -7.47 -14.81 -2.80
C LEU A 226 -7.08 -14.85 -4.29
N ALA A 227 -5.82 -15.09 -4.62
CA ALA A 227 -5.38 -15.31 -6.00
C ALA A 227 -5.83 -16.67 -6.56
N GLY A 228 -5.96 -17.69 -5.70
CA GLY A 228 -6.54 -19.00 -6.06
C GLY A 228 -8.06 -19.04 -5.97
N ASP A 229 -8.65 -18.33 -5.00
CA ASP A 229 -10.08 -18.28 -4.75
C ASP A 229 -10.54 -16.85 -4.37
N PRO A 230 -10.85 -15.99 -5.36
CA PRO A 230 -11.24 -14.59 -5.13
C PRO A 230 -12.47 -14.41 -4.24
N HIS A 231 -13.31 -15.45 -4.12
CA HIS A 231 -14.53 -15.43 -3.32
C HIS A 231 -14.34 -16.03 -1.91
N ASN A 232 -13.12 -16.45 -1.53
CA ASN A 232 -12.85 -17.00 -0.21
C ASN A 232 -13.23 -16.03 0.91
N ALA A 233 -14.29 -16.35 1.67
CA ALA A 233 -14.81 -15.46 2.71
C ALA A 233 -13.83 -15.29 3.88
N VAL A 234 -13.11 -16.36 4.23
CA VAL A 234 -12.13 -16.35 5.34
C VAL A 234 -10.95 -15.46 5.01
N ALA A 235 -10.42 -15.52 3.78
CA ALA A 235 -9.29 -14.68 3.39
C ALA A 235 -9.68 -13.21 3.20
N ARG A 236 -10.91 -12.92 2.75
CA ARG A 236 -11.45 -11.54 2.72
C ARG A 236 -11.55 -10.96 4.15
N HIS A 237 -12.20 -11.67 5.06
CA HIS A 237 -12.26 -11.27 6.48
C HIS A 237 -10.86 -11.19 7.14
N GLY A 238 -9.93 -12.06 6.74
CA GLY A 238 -8.53 -12.00 7.16
C GLY A 238 -7.83 -10.71 6.75
N MET A 239 -8.07 -10.25 5.52
CA MET A 239 -7.59 -8.95 5.01
C MET A 239 -8.24 -7.76 5.72
N ASP A 240 -9.53 -7.84 6.06
CA ASP A 240 -10.18 -6.83 6.91
C ASP A 240 -9.53 -6.77 8.31
N GLY A 241 -9.19 -7.94 8.87
CA GLY A 241 -8.43 -8.05 10.13
C GLY A 241 -7.03 -7.42 10.06
N VAL A 242 -6.31 -7.60 8.94
CA VAL A 242 -5.04 -6.89 8.65
C VAL A 242 -5.26 -5.38 8.65
N GLY A 243 -6.32 -4.90 7.98
CA GLY A 243 -6.68 -3.48 7.95
C GLY A 243 -6.97 -2.91 9.33
N ASN A 244 -7.76 -3.62 10.12
CA ASN A 244 -8.11 -3.24 11.49
C ASN A 244 -6.88 -3.19 12.42
N LEU A 245 -5.94 -4.13 12.29
CA LEU A 245 -4.70 -4.08 13.09
C LEU A 245 -3.82 -2.87 12.71
N LEU A 246 -3.71 -2.55 11.42
CA LEU A 246 -2.98 -1.37 10.95
C LEU A 246 -3.68 -0.07 11.37
N ALA A 247 -5.02 -0.01 11.32
CA ALA A 247 -5.81 1.11 11.83
C ALA A 247 -5.59 1.34 13.32
N ALA A 248 -5.62 0.27 14.14
CA ALA A 248 -5.32 0.34 15.55
C ALA A 248 -3.87 0.83 15.81
N ARG A 249 -2.88 0.33 15.05
CA ARG A 249 -1.49 0.82 15.12
C ARG A 249 -1.38 2.32 14.82
N ILE A 250 -2.09 2.83 13.81
CA ILE A 250 -2.14 4.27 13.50
C ILE A 250 -2.72 5.04 14.68
N GLN A 251 -3.86 4.59 15.24
CA GLN A 251 -4.51 5.25 16.38
C GLN A 251 -3.63 5.26 17.64
N THR A 252 -2.99 4.14 17.97
CA THR A 252 -2.04 4.06 19.10
C THR A 252 -0.81 4.94 18.88
N ALA A 253 -0.25 4.96 17.67
CA ALA A 253 0.89 5.83 17.35
C ALA A 253 0.50 7.32 17.48
N LEU A 254 -0.67 7.73 16.99
CA LEU A 254 -1.21 9.08 17.19
C LEU A 254 -1.43 9.42 18.67
N GLY A 255 -1.98 8.49 19.46
CA GLY A 255 -2.17 8.66 20.91
C GLY A 255 -0.85 8.78 21.69
N ASN A 256 0.22 8.15 21.19
CA ASN A 256 1.58 8.24 21.75
C ASN A 256 2.39 9.43 21.17
N HIS A 257 1.77 10.29 20.33
CA HIS A 257 2.43 11.35 19.55
C HIS A 257 3.52 10.86 18.57
N ASP A 258 3.59 9.56 18.28
CA ASP A 258 4.47 8.96 17.26
C ASP A 258 3.90 9.16 15.84
N ARG A 259 4.08 10.38 15.32
CA ARG A 259 3.66 10.74 13.96
C ARG A 259 4.36 9.90 12.89
N ALA A 260 5.63 9.53 13.12
CA ALA A 260 6.42 8.74 12.17
C ALA A 260 5.86 7.32 12.05
N GLY A 261 5.60 6.64 13.17
CA GLY A 261 4.96 5.33 13.20
C GLY A 261 3.54 5.35 12.61
N ALA A 262 2.76 6.40 12.90
CA ALA A 262 1.43 6.59 12.32
C ALA A 262 1.48 6.69 10.78
N GLN A 263 2.38 7.52 10.24
CA GLN A 263 2.56 7.70 8.80
C GLN A 263 3.09 6.42 8.11
N GLN A 264 4.02 5.70 8.74
CA GLN A 264 4.50 4.40 8.23
C GLN A 264 3.40 3.34 8.21
N ALA A 265 2.54 3.28 9.23
CA ALA A 265 1.41 2.35 9.28
C ALA A 265 0.33 2.72 8.26
N LEU A 266 0.04 4.02 8.08
CA LEU A 266 -0.88 4.53 7.06
C LEU A 266 -0.41 4.27 5.62
N THR A 267 0.90 4.37 5.38
CA THR A 267 1.52 4.04 4.09
C THR A 267 1.37 2.55 3.78
N ARG A 268 1.67 1.67 4.74
CA ARG A 268 1.46 0.21 4.61
C ARG A 268 -0.01 -0.15 4.39
N LEU A 269 -0.92 0.44 5.17
CA LEU A 269 -2.36 0.25 4.99
C LEU A 269 -2.81 0.66 3.57
N SER A 270 -2.33 1.81 3.08
CA SER A 270 -2.64 2.29 1.73
C SER A 270 -2.11 1.38 0.62
N GLY A 271 -0.93 0.78 0.79
CA GLY A 271 -0.34 -0.13 -0.19
C GLY A 271 -0.93 -1.54 -0.17
N LEU A 272 -1.32 -2.06 1.00
CA LEU A 272 -1.91 -3.40 1.15
C LEU A 272 -3.41 -3.42 0.88
N LEU A 273 -4.14 -2.38 1.29
CA LEU A 273 -5.60 -2.29 1.26
C LEU A 273 -6.09 -0.92 0.76
N PRO A 274 -5.92 -0.59 -0.53
CA PRO A 274 -6.36 0.71 -1.08
C PRO A 274 -7.85 1.01 -0.88
N GLY A 275 -8.69 -0.04 -0.82
CA GLY A 275 -10.14 0.04 -0.62
C GLY A 275 -10.62 -0.07 0.83
N TYR A 276 -9.74 0.01 1.82
CA TYR A 276 -10.14 -0.08 3.24
C TYR A 276 -11.06 1.08 3.64
N SER A 277 -12.21 0.79 4.26
CA SER A 277 -13.29 1.76 4.45
C SER A 277 -12.91 2.97 5.32
N GLN A 278 -12.05 2.79 6.32
CA GLN A 278 -11.62 3.87 7.24
C GLN A 278 -10.36 4.61 6.76
N LEU A 279 -9.77 4.22 5.62
CA LEU A 279 -8.53 4.82 5.14
C LEU A 279 -8.63 6.34 4.88
N PRO A 280 -9.74 6.92 4.37
CA PRO A 280 -9.85 8.37 4.22
C PRO A 280 -9.84 9.13 5.56
N SER A 281 -10.52 8.62 6.59
CA SER A 281 -10.54 9.25 7.93
C SER A 281 -9.21 9.09 8.66
N LEU A 282 -8.53 7.95 8.49
CA LEU A 282 -7.16 7.74 9.00
C LEU A 282 -6.13 8.65 8.31
N ARG A 283 -6.27 8.93 7.01
CA ARG A 283 -5.46 9.95 6.32
C ARG A 283 -5.70 11.34 6.91
N ALA A 284 -6.97 11.69 7.15
CA ALA A 284 -7.32 12.98 7.73
C ALA A 284 -6.80 13.16 9.16
N SER A 285 -6.81 12.11 10.00
CA SER A 285 -6.31 12.19 11.37
C SER A 285 -4.78 12.32 11.45
N VAL A 286 -4.02 11.59 10.62
CA VAL A 286 -2.56 11.75 10.53
C VAL A 286 -2.21 13.15 10.02
N ALA A 287 -2.85 13.61 8.94
CA ALA A 287 -2.64 14.96 8.41
C ALA A 287 -3.12 16.09 9.36
N ALA A 288 -4.03 15.81 10.29
CA ALA A 288 -4.39 16.75 11.36
C ALA A 288 -3.31 16.79 12.46
N ALA A 289 -2.76 15.63 12.84
CA ALA A 289 -1.66 15.55 13.81
C ALA A 289 -0.37 16.20 13.31
N ASP A 290 -0.04 16.04 12.03
CA ASP A 290 1.10 16.72 11.41
C ASP A 290 0.91 18.24 11.39
N ARG A 291 -0.25 18.74 10.94
CA ARG A 291 -0.56 20.18 10.96
C ARG A 291 -0.56 20.76 12.38
N ALA A 292 -1.02 20.01 13.38
CA ALA A 292 -0.96 20.45 14.77
C ALA A 292 0.49 20.55 15.29
N ALA A 293 1.35 19.61 14.93
CA ALA A 293 2.78 19.65 15.28
C ALA A 293 3.53 20.77 14.54
N ASP A 294 3.22 21.00 13.26
CA ASP A 294 3.75 22.12 12.49
C ASP A 294 3.34 23.47 13.11
N ALA A 295 2.06 23.65 13.44
CA ALA A 295 1.56 24.85 14.09
C ALA A 295 2.21 25.08 15.47
N GLN A 296 2.41 24.03 16.27
CA GLN A 296 3.10 24.11 17.57
C GLN A 296 4.57 24.52 17.41
N ARG A 297 5.29 23.96 16.43
CA ARG A 297 6.66 24.35 16.10
C ARG A 297 6.72 25.81 15.66
N ASP A 298 5.81 26.23 14.79
CA ASP A 298 5.79 27.60 14.26
C ASP A 298 5.44 28.60 15.38
N GLN A 299 4.57 28.22 16.33
CA GLN A 299 4.32 28.99 17.54
C GLN A 299 5.58 29.15 18.42
N TYR A 300 6.40 28.09 18.58
CA TYR A 300 7.68 28.18 19.27
C TYR A 300 8.67 29.12 18.55
N LEU A 301 8.70 29.10 17.21
CA LEU A 301 9.51 30.04 16.43
C LEU A 301 9.07 31.50 16.66
N GLU A 302 7.78 31.78 16.58
CA GLU A 302 7.22 33.12 16.80
C GLU A 302 7.48 33.63 18.23
N GLN A 303 7.30 32.78 19.24
CA GLN A 303 7.62 33.11 20.64
C GLN A 303 9.13 33.37 20.82
N GLY A 304 9.99 32.57 20.21
CA GLY A 304 11.44 32.78 20.23
C GLY A 304 11.83 34.14 19.64
N GLU A 305 11.26 34.51 18.49
CA GLU A 305 11.49 35.82 17.87
C GLU A 305 10.89 36.98 18.66
N ALA A 306 9.76 36.78 19.33
CA ALA A 306 9.18 37.77 20.24
C ALA A 306 10.07 37.99 21.47
N TYR A 307 10.60 36.92 22.07
CA TYR A 307 11.52 37.04 23.20
C TYR A 307 12.86 37.67 22.82
N LEU A 308 13.42 37.38 21.63
CA LEU A 308 14.60 38.09 21.11
C LEU A 308 14.33 39.60 20.99
N ARG A 309 13.22 39.99 20.36
CA ARG A 309 12.84 41.41 20.22
C ARG A 309 12.60 42.10 21.56
N ALA A 310 12.14 41.35 22.57
CA ALA A 310 11.97 41.83 23.94
C ALA A 310 13.25 41.79 24.81
N GLY A 311 14.41 41.42 24.24
CA GLY A 311 15.67 41.30 24.97
C GLY A 311 15.76 40.12 25.94
N LYS A 312 14.77 39.22 25.97
CA LYS A 312 14.72 38.02 26.82
C LYS A 312 15.49 36.87 26.15
N VAL A 313 16.80 37.04 26.01
CA VAL A 313 17.68 36.17 25.22
C VAL A 313 17.84 34.78 25.85
N THR A 314 18.27 34.72 27.11
CA THR A 314 18.42 33.49 27.90
C THR A 314 17.77 33.63 29.28
N GLY A 315 17.64 32.52 30.02
CA GLY A 315 17.11 32.53 31.39
C GLY A 315 16.63 31.16 31.86
N ALA A 316 16.16 31.09 33.11
CA ALA A 316 15.52 29.88 33.63
C ALA A 316 14.10 29.72 33.07
N GLY A 317 13.71 28.47 32.77
CA GLY A 317 12.38 28.14 32.22
C GLY A 317 12.21 28.48 30.75
N SER A 318 10.95 28.55 30.29
CA SER A 318 10.57 28.72 28.88
C SER A 318 10.34 30.18 28.45
N GLY A 319 10.44 31.15 29.37
CA GLY A 319 10.14 32.56 29.13
C GLY A 319 11.23 33.37 28.40
N ASN A 320 12.03 32.73 27.55
CA ASN A 320 13.18 33.30 26.85
C ASN A 320 13.36 32.68 25.45
N ALA A 321 14.12 33.36 24.60
CA ALA A 321 14.30 33.00 23.20
C ALA A 321 15.01 31.64 23.02
N GLU A 322 16.08 31.40 23.79
CA GLU A 322 16.85 30.16 23.72
C GLU A 322 15.97 28.92 23.93
N ALA A 323 15.14 28.92 24.97
CA ALA A 323 14.26 27.81 25.30
C ALA A 323 13.21 27.54 24.21
N GLN A 324 12.65 28.59 23.61
CA GLN A 324 11.66 28.46 22.54
C GLN A 324 12.25 27.92 21.23
N PHE A 325 13.41 28.42 20.80
CA PHE A 325 14.09 27.85 19.63
C PHE A 325 14.60 26.43 19.88
N LYS A 326 15.01 26.08 21.11
CA LYS A 326 15.29 24.69 21.50
C LYS A 326 14.05 23.80 21.46
N ALA A 327 12.88 24.29 21.87
CA ALA A 327 11.62 23.56 21.77
C ALA A 327 11.21 23.33 20.30
N ALA A 328 11.40 24.33 19.42
CA ALA A 328 11.22 24.17 17.98
C ALA A 328 12.17 23.10 17.38
N LEU A 329 13.44 23.05 17.82
CA LEU A 329 14.38 22.00 17.40
C LEU A 329 14.09 20.62 17.99
N ALA A 330 13.50 20.53 19.17
CA ALA A 330 13.04 19.26 19.72
C ALA A 330 11.86 18.68 18.91
N ALA A 331 11.02 19.54 18.33
CA ALA A 331 9.94 19.15 17.43
C ALA A 331 10.42 18.85 15.99
N ASP A 332 11.46 19.53 15.52
CA ASP A 332 12.07 19.37 14.19
C ASP A 332 13.59 19.67 14.25
N PRO A 333 14.46 18.66 14.43
CA PRO A 333 15.91 18.85 14.56
C PRO A 333 16.59 19.47 13.33
N GLY A 334 15.95 19.36 12.16
CA GLY A 334 16.44 19.92 10.90
C GLY A 334 16.04 21.37 10.66
N ASN A 335 15.30 22.00 11.58
CA ASN A 335 14.64 23.27 11.31
C ASN A 335 15.61 24.45 11.17
N ALA A 336 15.89 24.86 9.94
CA ALA A 336 16.79 25.98 9.64
C ALA A 336 16.39 27.31 10.30
N LYS A 337 15.08 27.59 10.47
CA LYS A 337 14.62 28.82 11.16
C LYS A 337 14.96 28.78 12.65
N ALA A 338 14.80 27.63 13.30
CA ALA A 338 15.14 27.46 14.72
C ALA A 338 16.66 27.50 14.94
N GLN A 339 17.46 26.89 14.04
CA GLN A 339 18.92 26.98 14.06
C GLN A 339 19.40 28.44 13.88
N ALA A 340 18.84 29.18 12.92
CA ALA A 340 19.11 30.60 12.74
C ALA A 340 18.60 31.46 13.92
N GLY A 341 17.53 31.03 14.59
CA GLY A 341 17.07 31.59 15.86
C GLY A 341 18.12 31.47 16.96
N LEU A 342 18.68 30.27 17.18
CA LEU A 342 19.78 30.07 18.13
C LEU A 342 21.08 30.80 17.73
N GLY A 343 21.35 30.97 16.43
CA GLY A 343 22.41 31.84 15.94
C GLY A 343 22.23 33.30 16.42
N ARG A 344 21.02 33.85 16.26
CA ARG A 344 20.66 35.19 16.74
C ARG A 344 20.69 35.30 18.28
N VAL A 345 20.35 34.24 19.01
CA VAL A 345 20.53 34.15 20.48
C VAL A 345 22.02 34.24 20.84
N ALA A 346 22.89 33.48 20.16
CA ALA A 346 24.33 33.52 20.39
C ALA A 346 24.94 34.89 20.05
N GLU A 347 24.52 35.53 18.96
CA GLU A 347 24.92 36.89 18.59
C GLU A 347 24.53 37.90 19.67
N ALA A 348 23.28 37.86 20.17
CA ALA A 348 22.83 38.74 21.25
C ALA A 348 23.60 38.51 22.55
N LEU A 349 23.96 37.26 22.89
CA LEU A 349 24.86 36.94 24.01
C LEU A 349 26.28 37.53 23.82
N ILE A 350 26.82 37.50 22.60
CA ILE A 350 28.13 38.09 22.28
C ILE A 350 28.07 39.62 22.40
N VAL A 351 26.97 40.26 21.99
CA VAL A 351 26.78 41.72 22.19
C VAL A 351 26.71 42.06 23.68
N GLN A 352 25.95 41.31 24.47
CA GLN A 352 25.90 41.48 25.94
C GLN A 352 27.27 41.25 26.60
N ALA A 353 28.03 40.26 26.14
CA ALA A 353 29.38 40.00 26.63
C ALA A 353 30.35 41.14 26.31
N ASN A 354 30.28 41.71 25.10
CA ASN A 354 31.09 42.88 24.74
C ASN A 354 30.73 44.10 25.60
N ALA A 355 29.45 44.36 25.86
CA ALA A 355 29.02 45.42 26.78
C ALA A 355 29.52 45.17 28.22
N ALA A 356 29.51 43.92 28.68
CA ALA A 356 30.08 43.53 29.97
C ALA A 356 31.60 43.72 30.03
N LEU A 357 32.34 43.45 28.94
CA LEU A 357 33.78 43.76 28.83
C LEU A 357 34.04 45.27 28.91
N ASP A 358 33.26 46.07 28.18
CA ASP A 358 33.39 47.53 28.17
C ASP A 358 33.02 48.17 29.52
N ALA A 359 32.18 47.50 30.31
CA ALA A 359 31.90 47.82 31.71
C ALA A 359 32.89 47.20 32.73
N GLY A 360 33.94 46.50 32.29
CA GLY A 360 34.96 45.87 33.15
C GLY A 360 34.56 44.53 33.79
N HIS A 361 33.35 44.02 33.56
CA HIS A 361 32.82 42.78 34.13
C HIS A 361 33.29 41.52 33.38
N ALA A 362 34.60 41.29 33.33
CA ALA A 362 35.22 40.21 32.56
C ALA A 362 34.69 38.80 32.88
N GLN A 363 34.36 38.51 34.15
CA GLN A 363 33.80 37.21 34.55
C GLN A 363 32.39 36.97 33.98
N ALA A 364 31.53 37.98 34.02
CA ALA A 364 30.18 37.90 33.44
C ALA A 364 30.24 37.79 31.91
N ALA A 365 31.15 38.54 31.27
CA ALA A 365 31.41 38.40 29.84
C ALA A 365 31.86 36.98 29.46
N GLY A 366 32.74 36.35 30.26
CA GLY A 366 33.15 34.96 30.06
C GLY A 366 31.96 33.99 30.06
N GLN A 367 31.10 34.08 31.07
CA GLN A 367 29.90 33.22 31.19
C GLN A 367 28.95 33.37 29.99
N LEU A 368 28.73 34.60 29.50
CA LEU A 368 27.89 34.88 28.33
C LEU A 368 28.51 34.31 27.04
N LEU A 369 29.84 34.39 26.87
CA LEU A 369 30.54 33.82 25.72
C LEU A 369 30.56 32.29 25.75
N ASP A 370 30.57 31.66 26.91
CA ASP A 370 30.49 30.20 27.04
C ASP A 370 29.06 29.69 26.74
N GLN A 371 28.02 30.43 27.12
CA GLN A 371 26.64 30.18 26.67
C GLN A 371 26.53 30.33 25.15
N ALA A 372 27.07 31.40 24.56
CA ALA A 372 27.09 31.59 23.11
C ALA A 372 27.86 30.47 22.39
N ALA A 373 28.94 29.95 22.98
CA ALA A 373 29.70 28.83 22.45
C ALA A 373 28.94 27.50 22.45
N ALA A 374 28.03 27.28 23.40
CA ALA A 374 27.17 26.09 23.40
C ALA A 374 26.12 26.12 22.27
N LEU A 375 25.76 27.31 21.78
CA LEU A 375 24.76 27.51 20.72
C LEU A 375 25.38 27.65 19.32
N ALA A 376 26.49 28.38 19.19
CA ALA A 376 27.15 28.69 17.93
C ALA A 376 28.70 28.57 18.02
N PRO A 377 29.26 27.37 18.28
CA PRO A 377 30.68 27.16 18.58
C PRO A 377 31.64 27.57 17.45
N LYS A 378 31.16 27.65 16.20
CA LYS A 378 31.95 28.00 15.01
C LYS A 378 31.80 29.46 14.57
N SER A 379 31.11 30.31 15.34
CA SER A 379 30.90 31.72 14.96
C SER A 379 32.18 32.55 15.06
N ALA A 380 32.43 33.39 14.05
CA ALA A 380 33.61 34.25 14.00
C ALA A 380 33.58 35.33 15.09
N ASP A 381 32.39 35.86 15.40
CA ASP A 381 32.19 36.91 16.40
C ASP A 381 32.45 36.42 17.82
N LEU A 382 32.14 35.15 18.11
CA LEU A 382 32.52 34.49 19.36
C LEU A 382 34.04 34.38 19.50
N ALA A 383 34.75 34.01 18.42
CA ALA A 383 36.20 33.94 18.42
C ALA A 383 36.85 35.33 18.60
N ALA A 384 36.27 36.37 17.99
CA ALA A 384 36.68 37.76 18.19
C ALA A 384 36.44 38.23 19.64
N ALA A 385 35.25 38.02 20.19
CA ALA A 385 34.90 38.43 21.55
C ALA A 385 35.70 37.67 22.63
N ARG A 386 35.95 36.36 22.46
CA ARG A 386 36.85 35.58 23.32
C ARG A 386 38.30 36.10 23.25
N SER A 387 38.73 36.59 22.09
CA SER A 387 40.06 37.22 21.95
C SER A 387 40.12 38.58 22.65
N ARG A 388 39.04 39.37 22.59
CA ARG A 388 38.89 40.64 23.32
C ARG A 388 38.88 40.43 24.84
N LEU A 389 38.18 39.40 25.34
CA LEU A 389 38.21 39.01 26.76
C LEU A 389 39.64 38.70 27.22
N ARG A 390 40.40 37.90 26.47
CA ARG A 390 41.82 37.60 26.79
C ARG A 390 42.70 38.85 26.77
N ALA A 391 42.53 39.73 25.79
CA ALA A 391 43.27 40.99 25.73
C ALA A 391 42.95 41.90 26.92
N GLY A 392 41.67 41.97 27.32
CA GLY A 392 41.22 42.71 28.50
C GLY A 392 41.78 42.17 29.81
N THR A 393 41.78 40.84 30.02
CA THR A 393 42.35 40.24 31.23
C THR A 393 43.87 40.41 31.31
N VAL A 394 44.58 40.32 30.17
CA VAL A 394 46.02 40.62 30.12
C VAL A 394 46.28 42.10 30.40
N ALA A 395 45.52 43.02 29.80
CA ALA A 395 45.65 44.46 30.03
C ALA A 395 45.42 44.84 31.50
N HIS A 396 44.44 44.21 32.17
CA HIS A 396 44.18 44.43 33.60
C HIS A 396 45.29 43.84 34.49
N ALA A 397 45.91 42.73 34.08
CA ALA A 397 47.07 42.15 34.76
C ALA A 397 48.33 43.01 34.64
N VAL A 398 48.66 43.54 33.44
CA VAL A 398 49.81 44.46 33.28
C VAL A 398 49.56 45.86 33.84
N ALA A 399 48.31 46.30 33.97
CA ALA A 399 47.99 47.51 34.75
C ALA A 399 48.23 47.34 36.27
N SER A 400 48.35 46.09 36.74
CA SER A 400 48.52 45.73 38.15
C SER A 400 49.96 45.34 38.53
N THR A 401 50.94 45.48 37.63
CA THR A 401 52.36 45.17 37.89
C THR A 401 53.31 46.19 37.25
N PRO A 402 54.45 46.55 37.90
CA PRO A 402 55.46 47.41 37.28
C PRO A 402 56.10 46.73 36.06
N ALA A 403 56.48 47.54 35.08
CA ALA A 403 56.82 47.06 33.74
C ALA A 403 58.11 46.21 33.65
N THR A 404 58.03 45.13 32.88
CA THR A 404 59.19 44.55 32.18
C THR A 404 58.82 44.05 30.78
N ALA A 405 59.51 44.60 29.78
CA ALA A 405 59.68 44.09 28.41
C ALA A 405 58.45 43.57 27.64
N THR A 406 57.84 44.44 26.83
CA THR A 406 57.26 43.99 25.55
C THR A 406 58.39 43.58 24.59
N PRO A 407 58.25 42.50 23.82
CA PRO A 407 59.21 42.17 22.76
C PRO A 407 59.04 43.15 21.60
N VAL A 408 59.94 44.13 21.51
CA VAL A 408 60.01 45.03 20.35
C VAL A 408 60.63 44.26 19.19
N LEU A 409 59.88 44.10 18.10
CA LEU A 409 60.35 43.49 16.84
C LEU A 409 61.67 44.13 16.40
N THR A 410 62.66 43.32 16.03
CA THR A 410 63.92 43.87 15.52
C THR A 410 63.70 44.58 14.18
N PRO A 411 64.55 45.56 13.80
CA PRO A 411 64.46 46.20 12.49
C PRO A 411 64.57 45.21 11.31
N ALA A 412 65.28 44.08 11.50
CA ALA A 412 65.37 43.02 10.50
C ALA A 412 64.04 42.25 10.36
N ASP A 413 63.37 41.95 11.48
CA ASP A 413 62.09 41.25 11.49
C ASP A 413 60.97 42.10 10.89
N SER A 414 60.95 43.42 11.17
CA SER A 414 59.96 44.34 10.57
C SER A 414 60.15 44.49 9.04
N ALA A 415 61.39 44.48 8.55
CA ALA A 415 61.72 44.47 7.13
C ALA A 415 61.34 43.13 6.46
N LYS A 416 61.46 42.00 7.16
CA LYS A 416 61.04 40.67 6.68
C LYS A 416 59.51 40.55 6.63
N LEU A 417 58.83 41.01 7.69
CA LEU A 417 57.39 41.04 7.84
C LEU A 417 56.71 41.86 6.73
N SER A 418 57.20 43.08 6.47
CA SER A 418 56.67 43.94 5.41
C SER A 418 56.84 43.33 4.01
N ARG A 419 57.96 42.65 3.72
CA ARG A 419 58.16 41.90 2.47
C ARG A 419 57.17 40.73 2.32
N LEU A 420 56.97 39.92 3.37
CA LEU A 420 56.02 38.80 3.34
C LEU A 420 54.58 39.28 3.09
N VAL A 421 54.14 40.34 3.77
CA VAL A 421 52.81 40.94 3.56
C VAL A 421 52.67 41.53 2.15
N ALA A 422 53.74 42.09 1.57
CA ALA A 422 53.72 42.56 0.19
C ALA A 422 53.62 41.41 -0.82
N GLN A 423 54.40 40.34 -0.64
CA GLN A 423 54.36 39.13 -1.47
C GLN A 423 52.99 38.44 -1.39
N ALA A 424 52.41 38.30 -0.19
CA ALA A 424 51.08 37.73 0.01
C ALA A 424 49.98 38.51 -0.75
N LYS A 425 50.06 39.85 -0.77
CA LYS A 425 49.15 40.71 -1.55
C LYS A 425 49.30 40.51 -3.06
N VAL A 426 50.50 40.22 -3.55
CA VAL A 426 50.74 39.92 -4.98
C VAL A 426 50.19 38.54 -5.34
N ALA A 427 50.49 37.52 -4.55
CA ALA A 427 49.95 36.16 -4.71
C ALA A 427 48.41 36.16 -4.72
N ALA A 428 47.78 36.86 -3.77
CA ALA A 428 46.32 36.96 -3.67
C ALA A 428 45.67 37.61 -4.91
N ARG A 429 46.29 38.65 -5.48
CA ARG A 429 45.81 39.31 -6.71
C ARG A 429 45.98 38.44 -7.95
N LYS A 430 47.04 37.62 -7.99
CA LYS A 430 47.32 36.67 -9.08
C LYS A 430 46.32 35.50 -9.08
N GLY A 431 45.81 35.13 -7.90
CA GLY A 431 44.94 33.96 -7.69
C GLY A 431 45.65 32.79 -7.02
N ASP A 432 46.92 32.96 -6.63
CA ASP A 432 47.73 31.97 -5.92
C ASP A 432 47.31 31.94 -4.43
N ILE A 433 46.06 31.57 -4.15
CA ILE A 433 45.43 31.75 -2.83
C ILE A 433 45.94 30.71 -1.81
N MET A 434 45.87 29.41 -2.15
CA MET A 434 46.40 28.29 -1.36
C MET A 434 47.39 27.40 -2.14
N LEU A 435 47.46 27.54 -3.47
CA LEU A 435 48.45 26.87 -4.33
C LEU A 435 49.33 27.94 -5.01
N PRO A 436 50.62 27.67 -5.27
CA PRO A 436 51.40 26.52 -4.81
C PRO A 436 51.81 26.64 -3.33
N PRO A 437 52.06 25.53 -2.62
CA PRO A 437 52.40 25.55 -1.19
C PRO A 437 53.68 26.35 -0.90
N GLY A 438 53.68 27.06 0.23
CA GLY A 438 54.80 27.89 0.71
C GLY A 438 54.93 29.26 0.05
N ASN A 439 54.42 29.43 -1.18
CA ASN A 439 54.37 30.71 -1.89
C ASN A 439 52.94 31.24 -2.07
N SER A 440 51.93 30.54 -1.53
CA SER A 440 50.54 30.96 -1.58
C SER A 440 50.28 32.20 -0.71
N ALA A 441 49.24 32.97 -1.04
CA ALA A 441 48.83 34.12 -0.24
C ALA A 441 48.53 33.73 1.22
N TYR A 442 47.86 32.58 1.42
CA TYR A 442 47.57 32.03 2.74
C TYR A 442 48.85 31.73 3.53
N ASP A 443 49.81 31.03 2.93
CA ASP A 443 51.07 30.67 3.61
C ASP A 443 51.93 31.88 3.93
N LEU A 444 52.02 32.84 3.00
CA LEU A 444 52.81 34.07 3.18
C LEU A 444 52.23 34.97 4.29
N TYR A 445 50.90 35.08 4.40
CA TYR A 445 50.28 35.78 5.54
C TYR A 445 50.45 35.00 6.86
N ARG A 446 50.40 33.65 6.85
CA ARG A 446 50.69 32.86 8.06
C ARG A 446 52.15 32.97 8.49
N ALA A 447 53.10 33.02 7.55
CA ALA A 447 54.51 33.26 7.83
C ALA A 447 54.73 34.67 8.41
N ALA A 448 54.01 35.68 7.92
CA ALA A 448 53.99 37.02 8.52
C ALA A 448 53.48 37.00 9.98
N LEU A 449 52.37 36.29 10.25
CA LEU A 449 51.85 36.13 11.61
C LEU A 449 52.74 35.28 12.53
N GLY A 450 53.63 34.46 11.97
CA GLY A 450 54.68 33.76 12.73
C GLY A 450 55.80 34.69 13.22
N ILE A 451 55.96 35.87 12.62
CA ILE A 451 56.89 36.92 13.06
C ILE A 451 56.18 37.91 14.01
N ASP A 452 54.96 38.33 13.66
CA ASP A 452 54.12 39.23 14.46
C ASP A 452 52.67 38.73 14.44
N GLY A 453 52.27 38.00 15.49
CA GLY A 453 50.92 37.45 15.61
C GLY A 453 49.81 38.50 15.67
N ASN A 454 50.15 39.76 16.00
CA ASN A 454 49.21 40.88 16.07
C ASN A 454 49.25 41.77 14.82
N ASN A 455 49.93 41.33 13.75
CA ASN A 455 50.06 42.15 12.55
C ASN A 455 48.71 42.39 11.85
N SER A 456 48.17 43.60 12.01
CA SER A 456 46.85 43.97 11.48
C SER A 456 46.73 43.80 9.96
N ALA A 457 47.81 44.07 9.20
CA ALA A 457 47.82 43.92 7.75
C ALA A 457 47.80 42.46 7.29
N ALA A 458 48.48 41.55 7.99
CA ALA A 458 48.42 40.11 7.70
C ALA A 458 47.08 39.49 8.13
N GLN A 459 46.55 39.87 9.30
CA GLN A 459 45.22 39.43 9.74
C GLN A 459 44.11 39.88 8.78
N ALA A 460 44.13 41.15 8.35
CA ALA A 460 43.19 41.67 7.35
C ALA A 460 43.36 40.97 5.98
N GLY A 461 44.60 40.67 5.60
CA GLY A 461 44.92 39.90 4.39
C GLY A 461 44.26 38.52 4.36
N LEU A 462 44.39 37.74 5.43
CA LEU A 462 43.75 36.42 5.56
C LEU A 462 42.23 36.50 5.53
N ARG A 463 41.63 37.46 6.25
CA ARG A 463 40.17 37.67 6.26
C ARG A 463 39.61 38.05 4.87
N ALA A 464 40.42 38.63 4.00
CA ALA A 464 40.01 39.01 2.65
C ALA A 464 40.09 37.86 1.63
N LEU A 465 40.81 36.75 1.92
CA LEU A 465 41.02 35.66 0.96
C LEU A 465 39.72 35.00 0.45
N PRO A 466 38.70 34.69 1.28
CA PRO A 466 37.45 34.11 0.79
C PRO A 466 36.74 35.00 -0.23
N ALA A 467 36.71 36.32 -0.01
CA ALA A 467 36.11 37.29 -0.93
C ALA A 467 36.92 37.41 -2.24
N MET A 468 38.26 37.40 -2.15
CA MET A 468 39.12 37.38 -3.34
C MET A 468 38.95 36.09 -4.16
N THR A 469 38.76 34.95 -3.50
CA THR A 469 38.50 33.64 -4.14
C THR A 469 37.17 33.65 -4.90
N GLN A 470 36.10 34.18 -4.28
CA GLN A 470 34.80 34.39 -4.96
C GLN A 470 34.91 35.34 -6.16
N GLN A 471 35.74 36.39 -6.07
CA GLN A 471 36.01 37.29 -7.20
C GLN A 471 36.79 36.60 -8.33
N GLY A 472 37.78 35.76 -7.98
CA GLY A 472 38.53 34.91 -8.91
C GLY A 472 37.59 33.96 -9.67
N PHE A 473 36.77 33.19 -8.96
CA PHE A 473 35.73 32.33 -9.53
C PHE A 473 34.85 33.06 -10.57
N ARG A 474 34.31 34.23 -10.23
CA ARG A 474 33.47 35.04 -11.14
C ARG A 474 34.24 35.65 -12.32
N ARG A 475 35.56 35.81 -12.22
CA ARG A 475 36.42 36.21 -13.34
C ARG A 475 36.67 35.01 -14.27
N ASP A 476 36.87 33.83 -13.70
CA ASP A 476 37.28 32.65 -14.44
C ASP A 476 36.08 32.02 -15.18
N LEU A 477 34.87 31.99 -14.58
CA LEU A 477 33.62 31.71 -15.31
C LEU A 477 33.39 32.67 -16.50
N ARG A 478 33.62 33.98 -16.32
CA ARG A 478 33.47 34.97 -17.41
C ARG A 478 34.52 34.84 -18.52
N ARG A 479 35.52 33.98 -18.33
CA ARG A 479 36.57 33.67 -19.31
C ARG A 479 36.44 32.24 -19.87
N ASP A 480 35.36 31.52 -19.54
CA ASP A 480 35.18 30.09 -19.81
C ASP A 480 36.34 29.21 -19.30
N ASN A 481 37.02 29.66 -18.24
CA ASN A 481 38.02 28.89 -17.52
C ASN A 481 37.35 28.10 -16.39
N LEU A 482 36.66 27.01 -16.78
CA LEU A 482 35.89 26.19 -15.84
C LEU A 482 36.79 25.43 -14.85
N ASP A 483 38.00 25.06 -15.26
CA ASP A 483 38.98 24.40 -14.36
C ASP A 483 39.47 25.38 -13.28
N GLY A 484 39.85 26.61 -13.65
CA GLY A 484 40.19 27.65 -12.68
C GLY A 484 39.02 28.02 -11.76
N ALA A 485 37.78 28.01 -12.27
CA ALA A 485 36.59 28.17 -11.45
C ALA A 485 36.39 26.97 -10.48
N HIS A 486 36.68 25.74 -10.89
CA HIS A 486 36.68 24.58 -10.01
C HIS A 486 37.73 24.71 -8.88
N ASP A 487 38.96 25.10 -9.22
CA ASP A 487 40.04 25.31 -8.24
C ASP A 487 39.71 26.42 -7.24
N MET A 488 39.11 27.53 -7.69
CA MET A 488 38.65 28.61 -6.80
C MET A 488 37.51 28.14 -5.89
N LEU A 489 36.58 27.31 -6.38
CA LEU A 489 35.52 26.72 -5.56
C LEU A 489 36.09 25.78 -4.48
N ALA A 490 37.01 24.88 -4.86
CA ALA A 490 37.69 23.98 -3.92
C ALA A 490 38.51 24.76 -2.88
N THR A 491 39.20 25.83 -3.29
CA THR A 491 39.93 26.74 -2.40
C THR A 491 39.00 27.43 -1.41
N LEU A 492 37.81 27.88 -1.85
CA LEU A 492 36.83 28.49 -0.94
C LEU A 492 36.31 27.47 0.10
N GLN A 493 36.03 26.24 -0.32
CA GLN A 493 35.63 25.15 0.58
C GLN A 493 36.70 24.81 1.63
N GLN A 494 37.99 24.97 1.32
CA GLN A 494 39.09 24.78 2.27
C GLN A 494 39.28 25.99 3.21
N LEU A 495 39.08 27.21 2.73
CA LEU A 495 39.20 28.44 3.53
C LEU A 495 38.02 28.64 4.49
N ASP A 496 36.80 28.39 4.03
CA ASP A 496 35.56 28.51 4.80
C ASP A 496 34.53 27.47 4.32
N PRO A 497 34.54 26.26 4.91
CA PRO A 497 33.58 25.19 4.58
C PRO A 497 32.11 25.55 4.82
N GLY A 498 31.84 26.61 5.59
CA GLY A 498 30.48 27.08 5.92
C GLY A 498 30.00 28.23 5.06
N ALA A 499 30.81 28.72 4.11
CA ALA A 499 30.48 29.89 3.31
C ALA A 499 29.18 29.69 2.50
N ALA A 500 28.18 30.53 2.76
CA ALA A 500 26.90 30.56 2.02
C ALA A 500 27.07 30.76 0.49
N ALA A 501 28.24 31.22 0.03
CA ALA A 501 28.58 31.33 -1.38
C ALA A 501 28.89 29.98 -2.07
N ILE A 502 29.18 28.90 -1.33
CA ILE A 502 29.57 27.59 -1.90
C ILE A 502 28.46 27.01 -2.78
N ALA A 503 27.23 26.89 -2.27
CA ALA A 503 26.10 26.33 -3.00
C ALA A 503 25.78 27.08 -4.32
N PRO A 504 25.64 28.43 -4.35
CA PRO A 504 25.42 29.14 -5.61
C PRO A 504 26.62 29.10 -6.55
N MET A 505 27.86 28.98 -6.05
CA MET A 505 29.04 28.77 -6.90
C MET A 505 29.08 27.37 -7.52
N GLN A 506 28.79 26.32 -6.74
CA GLN A 506 28.62 24.96 -7.25
C GLN A 506 27.57 24.92 -8.37
N HIS A 507 26.42 25.55 -8.14
CA HIS A 507 25.35 25.63 -9.13
C HIS A 507 25.80 26.38 -10.40
N ALA A 508 26.42 27.56 -10.26
CA ALA A 508 26.90 28.34 -11.40
C ALA A 508 27.96 27.59 -12.23
N LEU A 509 28.87 26.84 -11.58
CA LEU A 509 29.85 26.02 -12.28
C LEU A 509 29.20 24.81 -12.97
N GLY A 510 28.25 24.14 -12.33
CA GLY A 510 27.50 23.04 -12.92
C GLY A 510 26.71 23.45 -14.17
N VAL A 511 26.03 24.60 -14.12
CA VAL A 511 25.33 25.20 -15.27
C VAL A 511 26.32 25.51 -16.41
N ALA A 512 27.47 26.10 -16.12
CA ALA A 512 28.49 26.39 -17.14
C ALA A 512 29.03 25.12 -17.82
N TRP A 513 29.19 24.02 -17.07
CA TRP A 513 29.53 22.71 -17.64
C TRP A 513 28.41 22.13 -18.53
N LEU A 514 27.13 22.37 -18.21
CA LEU A 514 26.01 21.99 -19.09
C LEU A 514 26.02 22.80 -20.39
N ASP A 515 26.18 24.11 -20.32
CA ASP A 515 26.25 24.99 -21.49
C ASP A 515 27.41 24.58 -22.41
N ARG A 516 28.56 24.19 -21.83
CA ARG A 516 29.72 23.66 -22.57
C ARG A 516 29.47 22.27 -23.15
N ALA A 517 28.73 21.40 -22.46
CA ALA A 517 28.31 20.11 -23.01
C ALA A 517 27.40 20.29 -24.24
N GLU A 518 26.43 21.22 -24.19
CA GLU A 518 25.57 21.55 -25.33
C GLU A 518 26.36 22.16 -26.50
N HIS A 519 27.36 22.99 -26.21
CA HIS A 519 28.27 23.51 -27.24
C HIS A 519 29.03 22.38 -27.96
N TYR A 520 29.61 21.42 -27.22
CA TYR A 520 30.28 20.26 -27.83
C TYR A 520 29.34 19.35 -28.62
N ILE A 521 28.07 19.18 -28.19
CA ILE A 521 27.05 18.47 -28.99
C ILE A 521 26.81 19.19 -30.33
N GLY A 522 26.76 20.53 -30.33
CA GLY A 522 26.63 21.33 -31.55
C GLY A 522 27.82 21.22 -32.51
N LEU A 523 29.01 20.91 -31.99
CA LEU A 523 30.24 20.65 -32.78
C LEU A 523 30.39 19.17 -33.21
N GLY A 524 29.53 18.27 -32.74
CA GLY A 524 29.67 16.82 -32.97
C GLY A 524 30.73 16.14 -32.08
N GLU A 525 31.30 16.84 -31.11
CA GLU A 525 32.37 16.34 -30.23
C GLU A 525 31.81 15.50 -29.07
N ALA A 526 31.20 14.36 -29.39
CA ALA A 526 30.49 13.51 -28.43
C ALA A 526 31.34 13.03 -27.23
N ALA A 527 32.68 12.97 -27.35
CA ALA A 527 33.57 12.65 -26.23
C ALA A 527 33.72 13.83 -25.25
N ALA A 528 33.94 15.05 -25.76
CA ALA A 528 34.06 16.26 -24.96
C ALA A 528 32.72 16.62 -24.29
N ALA A 529 31.61 16.44 -25.01
CA ALA A 529 30.26 16.60 -24.47
C ALA A 529 29.98 15.66 -23.27
N ARG A 530 30.36 14.38 -23.35
CA ARG A 530 30.22 13.43 -22.23
C ARG A 530 31.07 13.83 -21.03
N ALA A 531 32.31 14.27 -21.25
CA ALA A 531 33.18 14.72 -20.17
C ALA A 531 32.61 15.95 -19.45
N ALA A 532 32.09 16.94 -20.19
CA ALA A 532 31.44 18.11 -19.63
C ALA A 532 30.16 17.76 -18.85
N LEU A 533 29.31 16.88 -19.39
CA LEU A 533 28.09 16.40 -18.73
C LEU A 533 28.40 15.66 -17.42
N GLN A 534 29.47 14.86 -17.35
CA GLN A 534 29.90 14.20 -16.12
C GLN A 534 30.31 15.19 -15.02
N GLN A 535 30.93 16.31 -15.36
CA GLN A 535 31.25 17.35 -14.38
C GLN A 535 29.99 18.09 -13.89
N ALA A 536 29.06 18.39 -14.80
CA ALA A 536 27.75 18.93 -14.43
C ALA A 536 26.99 18.02 -13.46
N GLN A 537 26.91 16.71 -13.74
CA GLN A 537 26.25 15.71 -12.88
C GLN A 537 26.82 15.68 -11.45
N ARG A 538 28.12 15.92 -11.26
CA ARG A 538 28.75 15.97 -9.94
C ARG A 538 28.41 17.25 -9.16
N LEU A 539 28.16 18.35 -9.86
CA LEU A 539 27.98 19.69 -9.27
C LEU A 539 26.49 20.04 -9.07
N VAL A 540 25.62 19.61 -9.97
CA VAL A 540 24.18 19.92 -9.98
C VAL A 540 23.32 18.68 -10.30
N PRO A 541 23.43 17.57 -9.54
CA PRO A 541 22.75 16.29 -9.86
C PRO A 541 21.22 16.36 -9.98
N SER A 542 20.59 17.43 -9.47
CA SER A 542 19.15 17.66 -9.53
C SER A 542 18.70 18.59 -10.66
N ASP A 543 19.61 19.09 -11.51
CA ASP A 543 19.26 19.97 -12.63
C ASP A 543 18.57 19.15 -13.76
N PRO A 544 17.33 19.49 -14.16
CA PRO A 544 16.61 18.73 -15.19
C PRO A 544 17.32 18.73 -16.55
N ARG A 545 18.12 19.76 -16.88
CA ARG A 545 18.87 19.86 -18.14
C ARG A 545 19.84 18.70 -18.33
N ILE A 546 20.33 18.06 -17.27
CA ILE A 546 21.19 16.87 -17.37
C ILE A 546 20.52 15.79 -18.25
N SER A 547 19.22 15.54 -18.03
CA SER A 547 18.48 14.52 -18.77
C SER A 547 18.26 14.91 -20.24
N GLU A 548 18.07 16.20 -20.52
CA GLU A 548 17.90 16.71 -21.88
C GLU A 548 19.21 16.65 -22.67
N VAL A 549 20.32 17.04 -22.06
CA VAL A 549 21.66 17.00 -22.66
C VAL A 549 22.07 15.55 -22.93
N ASP A 550 21.85 14.64 -21.98
CA ASP A 550 22.10 13.21 -22.16
C ASP A 550 21.28 12.61 -23.32
N ALA A 551 19.98 12.94 -23.40
CA ALA A 551 19.09 12.49 -24.47
C ALA A 551 19.39 13.15 -25.84
N LYS A 552 20.03 14.32 -25.89
CA LYS A 552 20.58 14.90 -27.14
C LYS A 552 21.85 14.15 -27.56
N LEU A 553 22.71 13.82 -26.60
CA LEU A 553 23.98 13.15 -26.84
C LEU A 553 23.79 11.73 -27.39
N HIS A 554 22.80 10.98 -26.88
CA HIS A 554 22.41 9.65 -27.39
C HIS A 554 21.72 9.66 -28.77
N ARG A 555 21.34 10.82 -29.31
CA ARG A 555 20.75 10.96 -30.66
C ARG A 555 21.75 11.40 -31.73
N ASN A 556 22.89 11.95 -31.31
CA ASN A 556 23.89 12.57 -32.19
C ASN A 556 25.23 11.79 -32.23
N GLY A 557 25.30 10.62 -31.60
CA GLY A 557 26.48 9.74 -31.58
C GLY A 557 26.11 8.28 -31.73
#